data_AF-A0A7J6PCV3-F1
#
_entry.id   AF-A0A7J6PCV3-F1
#
_cell.length_a   1.000
_cell.length_b   1.000
_cell.length_c   1.000
_cell.angle_alpha   90.00
_cell.angle_beta   90.00
_cell.angle_gamma   90.00
#
_symmetry.space_group_name_H-M   'P 1'
#
loop_
_entity.id
_entity.type
_entity.pdbx_description
1 polymer ?
#
loop_
_entity_poly.entity_id
_entity_poly.type
_entity_poly.pdbx_seq_one_letter_code
_entity_poly.pdbx_strand_id
1 'polypeptide(L)'
;MGCCNSCSKTINYIYNFFLFALGGVVAGIAIWYLQSDWRDLMQVWWVWIAMFIGFIMIIFALLACLATKKQNRCMLIVFWLVTAALLCLFVIVACGASAFYATSTNLRHMGPGQLNYLGGSNKHAYDHIREGYGKVFRDDNCDVTCTPGDVLVKCDQVTCDHDDIEDRMQKWITSGTTLNDDDYIMQGSNAYNQCMRESLHADGIDGDEAAAAGFCASNVEVIQTVSYYALGALIGLWVVAFFTLPPAIFTCVLIWGKKNHKHSQDEAQPATVTSVQVPPSGVKVVEFQLLLLLMLERLSIQFRAGIHVYKHTG
;
A
#
# COMPACT_ATOMS: atom_id res chain seq x y z
N MET A 1 -26.64 2.88 -34.91
CA MET A 1 -25.88 3.80 -34.02
C MET A 1 -25.99 3.48 -32.51
N GLY A 2 -26.52 2.31 -32.08
CA GLY A 2 -26.81 2.03 -30.66
C GLY A 2 -25.91 1.01 -29.93
N CYS A 3 -25.13 0.18 -30.64
CA CYS A 3 -24.45 -0.95 -29.99
C CYS A 3 -23.29 -0.55 -29.07
N CYS A 4 -22.50 0.48 -29.42
CA CYS A 4 -21.30 0.83 -28.64
C CYS A 4 -21.66 1.47 -27.27
N ASN A 5 -22.67 2.32 -27.22
CA ASN A 5 -23.12 2.96 -25.98
C ASN A 5 -23.90 1.99 -25.06
N SER A 6 -24.67 1.06 -25.65
CA SER A 6 -25.33 -0.01 -24.87
C SER A 6 -24.31 -1.04 -24.36
N CYS A 7 -23.31 -1.42 -25.17
CA CYS A 7 -22.28 -2.37 -24.76
C CYS A 7 -21.41 -1.80 -23.62
N SER A 8 -20.98 -0.54 -23.72
CA SER A 8 -20.22 0.12 -22.65
C SER A 8 -20.99 0.20 -21.32
N LYS A 9 -22.31 0.45 -21.37
CA LYS A 9 -23.16 0.42 -20.16
C LYS A 9 -23.24 -0.97 -19.54
N THR A 10 -23.44 -2.01 -20.35
CA THR A 10 -23.53 -3.39 -19.87
C THR A 10 -22.23 -3.86 -19.27
N ILE A 11 -21.08 -3.55 -19.89
CA ILE A 11 -19.75 -3.89 -19.35
C ILE A 11 -19.50 -3.22 -18.01
N ASN A 12 -19.83 -1.92 -17.88
CA ASN A 12 -19.66 -1.21 -16.61
C ASN A 12 -20.58 -1.81 -15.51
N TYR A 13 -21.82 -2.17 -15.87
CA TYR A 13 -22.73 -2.84 -14.94
C TYR A 13 -22.20 -4.19 -14.46
N ILE A 14 -21.72 -5.04 -15.37
CA ILE A 14 -21.16 -6.36 -15.06
C ILE A 14 -19.92 -6.21 -14.17
N TYR A 15 -19.03 -5.27 -14.49
CA TYR A 15 -17.84 -5.02 -13.68
C TYR A 15 -18.18 -4.57 -12.25
N ASN A 16 -19.12 -3.63 -12.11
CA ASN A 16 -19.57 -3.18 -10.78
C ASN A 16 -20.28 -4.29 -10.00
N PHE A 17 -20.97 -5.21 -10.68
CA PHE A 17 -21.53 -6.39 -10.04
C PHE A 17 -20.45 -7.31 -9.46
N PHE A 18 -19.36 -7.54 -10.20
CA PHE A 18 -18.22 -8.30 -9.67
C PHE A 18 -17.54 -7.60 -8.48
N LEU A 19 -17.39 -6.27 -8.52
CA LEU A 19 -16.88 -5.51 -7.36
C LEU A 19 -17.80 -5.62 -6.14
N PHE A 20 -19.11 -5.56 -6.34
CA PHE A 20 -20.09 -5.75 -5.27
C PHE A 20 -19.98 -7.17 -4.68
N ALA A 21 -19.92 -8.20 -5.52
CA ALA A 21 -19.78 -9.58 -5.09
C ALA A 21 -18.46 -9.80 -4.33
N LEU A 22 -17.35 -9.26 -4.84
CA LEU A 22 -16.04 -9.33 -4.19
C LEU A 22 -16.03 -8.62 -2.84
N GLY A 23 -16.57 -7.40 -2.76
CA GLY A 23 -16.70 -6.66 -1.51
C GLY A 23 -17.57 -7.41 -0.48
N GLY A 24 -18.65 -8.06 -0.95
CA GLY A 24 -19.50 -8.93 -0.14
C GLY A 24 -18.78 -10.16 0.40
N VAL A 25 -17.96 -10.82 -0.43
CA VAL A 25 -17.13 -11.96 0.00
C VAL A 25 -16.10 -11.52 1.03
N VAL A 26 -15.38 -10.42 0.80
CA VAL A 26 -14.39 -9.88 1.74
C VAL A 26 -15.03 -9.53 3.09
N ALA A 27 -16.15 -8.81 3.09
CA ALA A 27 -16.88 -8.48 4.31
C ALA A 27 -17.42 -9.74 5.01
N GLY A 28 -17.94 -10.71 4.25
CA GLY A 28 -18.45 -11.97 4.78
C GLY A 28 -17.37 -12.82 5.44
N ILE A 29 -16.19 -12.94 4.82
CA ILE A 29 -15.03 -13.63 5.41
C ILE A 29 -14.58 -12.91 6.69
N ALA A 30 -14.51 -11.59 6.69
CA ALA A 30 -14.12 -10.82 7.87
C ALA A 30 -15.10 -11.01 9.04
N ILE A 31 -16.42 -10.99 8.77
CA ILE A 31 -17.46 -11.23 9.80
C ILE A 31 -17.40 -12.67 10.31
N TRP A 32 -17.24 -13.66 9.43
CA TRP A 32 -17.11 -15.06 9.82
C TRP A 32 -15.88 -15.30 10.69
N TYR A 33 -14.76 -14.66 10.35
CA TYR A 33 -13.53 -14.70 11.15
C TYR A 33 -13.73 -14.07 12.53
N LEU A 34 -14.40 -12.91 12.60
CA LEU A 34 -14.79 -12.28 13.87
C LEU A 34 -15.71 -13.16 14.72
N GLN A 35 -16.48 -14.09 14.16
CA GLN A 35 -17.38 -14.93 14.93
C GLN A 35 -16.80 -16.30 15.30
N SER A 36 -15.69 -16.68 14.67
CA SER A 36 -15.04 -17.96 14.92
C SER A 36 -14.01 -17.86 16.05
N ASP A 37 -13.72 -18.98 16.70
CA ASP A 37 -12.69 -19.08 17.76
C ASP A 37 -11.25 -18.87 17.24
N TRP A 38 -11.07 -18.60 15.94
CA TRP A 38 -9.79 -18.32 15.28
C TRP A 38 -9.28 -16.89 15.48
N ARG A 39 -9.91 -16.10 16.38
CA ARG A 39 -9.58 -14.68 16.61
C ARG A 39 -8.12 -14.44 17.01
N ASP A 40 -7.46 -15.43 17.59
CA ASP A 40 -6.09 -15.29 18.09
C ASP A 40 -5.04 -15.44 16.97
N LEU A 41 -5.42 -15.91 15.78
CA LEU A 41 -4.47 -16.15 14.67
C LEU A 41 -4.08 -14.88 13.89
N MET A 42 -4.85 -13.80 14.01
CA MET A 42 -4.62 -12.53 13.32
C MET A 42 -5.03 -11.39 14.25
N GLN A 43 -4.18 -10.36 14.34
CA GLN A 43 -4.51 -9.13 15.08
C GLN A 43 -5.90 -8.63 14.69
N VAL A 44 -6.82 -8.59 15.66
CA VAL A 44 -8.24 -8.23 15.48
C VAL A 44 -8.40 -6.94 14.69
N TRP A 45 -7.45 -6.01 14.84
CA TRP A 45 -7.39 -4.75 14.11
C TRP A 45 -7.40 -4.91 12.57
N TRP A 46 -6.63 -5.85 12.01
CA TRP A 46 -6.58 -6.08 10.55
C TRP A 46 -7.91 -6.57 9.99
N VAL A 47 -8.64 -7.36 10.78
CA VAL A 47 -9.96 -7.89 10.39
C VAL A 47 -10.99 -6.76 10.29
N TRP A 48 -10.96 -5.80 11.23
CA TRP A 48 -11.82 -4.61 11.17
C TRP A 48 -11.53 -3.76 9.93
N ILE A 49 -10.25 -3.58 9.57
CA ILE A 49 -9.87 -2.85 8.36
C ILE A 49 -10.40 -3.56 7.10
N ALA A 50 -10.20 -4.87 6.99
CA ALA A 50 -10.68 -5.65 5.84
C ALA A 50 -12.21 -5.56 5.70
N MET A 51 -12.94 -5.64 6.83
CA MET A 51 -14.39 -5.47 6.84
C MET A 51 -14.80 -4.08 6.36
N PHE A 52 -14.15 -3.02 6.86
CA PHE A 52 -14.45 -1.65 6.46
C PHE A 52 -14.20 -1.40 4.97
N ILE A 53 -13.10 -1.95 4.42
CA ILE A 53 -12.80 -1.92 2.99
C ILE A 53 -13.88 -2.64 2.19
N GLY A 54 -14.32 -3.82 2.63
CA GLY A 54 -15.40 -4.58 2.00
C GLY A 54 -16.70 -3.77 1.90
N PHE A 55 -17.11 -3.12 3.00
CA PHE A 55 -18.30 -2.25 3.00
C PHE A 55 -18.15 -1.04 2.08
N ILE A 56 -16.99 -0.40 2.07
CA ILE A 56 -16.70 0.71 1.15
C ILE A 56 -16.86 0.24 -0.30
N MET A 57 -16.30 -0.91 -0.67
CA MET A 57 -16.43 -1.48 -2.01
C MET A 57 -17.89 -1.72 -2.41
N ILE A 58 -18.70 -2.24 -1.49
CA ILE A 58 -20.15 -2.45 -1.69
C ILE A 58 -20.86 -1.12 -1.96
N ILE A 59 -20.62 -0.10 -1.14
CA ILE A 59 -21.22 1.24 -1.30
C ILE A 59 -20.80 1.84 -2.65
N PHE A 60 -19.51 1.74 -3.01
CA PHE A 60 -19.02 2.22 -4.30
C PHE A 60 -19.68 1.52 -5.48
N ALA A 61 -19.85 0.20 -5.43
CA ALA A 61 -20.51 -0.56 -6.47
C ALA A 61 -22.00 -0.18 -6.63
N LEU A 62 -22.71 0.04 -5.51
CA LEU A 62 -24.10 0.52 -5.53
C LEU A 62 -24.19 1.93 -6.13
N LEU A 63 -23.29 2.84 -5.75
CA LEU A 63 -23.23 4.19 -6.32
C LEU A 63 -22.95 4.15 -7.83
N ALA A 64 -22.05 3.27 -8.29
CA ALA A 64 -21.75 3.08 -9.70
C ALA A 64 -22.95 2.55 -10.50
N CYS A 65 -23.68 1.58 -9.93
CA CYS A 65 -24.90 1.03 -10.50
C CYS A 65 -26.01 2.11 -10.60
N LEU A 66 -26.22 2.90 -9.55
CA LEU A 66 -27.18 3.99 -9.52
C LEU A 66 -26.82 5.11 -10.52
N ALA A 67 -25.54 5.47 -10.63
CA ALA A 67 -25.05 6.45 -11.59
C ALA A 67 -25.34 6.01 -13.04
N THR A 68 -25.17 4.72 -13.33
CA THR A 68 -25.44 4.13 -14.65
C THR A 68 -26.95 4.15 -14.97
N LYS A 69 -27.81 3.82 -13.99
CA LYS A 69 -29.27 3.76 -14.18
C LYS A 69 -29.91 5.14 -14.32
N LYS A 70 -29.56 6.09 -13.45
CA LYS A 70 -30.22 7.43 -13.41
C LYS A 70 -29.69 8.39 -14.47
N GLN A 71 -28.61 8.03 -15.17
CA GLN A 71 -27.97 8.79 -16.26
C GLN A 71 -27.72 10.28 -15.94
N ASN A 72 -27.62 10.61 -14.65
CA ASN A 72 -27.44 11.96 -14.18
C ASN A 72 -25.96 12.34 -14.31
N ARG A 73 -25.65 13.34 -15.16
CA ARG A 73 -24.27 13.69 -15.51
C ARG A 73 -23.42 14.02 -14.28
N CYS A 74 -24.01 14.66 -13.27
CA CYS A 74 -23.31 15.04 -12.04
C CYS A 74 -22.80 13.81 -11.27
N MET A 75 -23.65 12.80 -11.05
CA MET A 75 -23.24 11.56 -10.36
C MET A 75 -22.17 10.79 -11.15
N LEU A 76 -22.28 10.76 -12.48
CA LEU A 76 -21.30 10.07 -13.32
C LEU A 76 -19.92 10.77 -13.28
N ILE A 77 -19.90 12.11 -13.24
CA ILE A 77 -18.66 12.89 -13.10
C ILE A 77 -18.03 12.68 -11.72
N VAL A 78 -18.84 12.70 -10.65
CA VAL A 78 -18.33 12.45 -9.28
C VAL A 78 -17.74 11.04 -9.18
N PHE A 79 -18.46 10.04 -9.70
CA PHE A 79 -17.95 8.66 -9.74
C PHE A 79 -16.64 8.54 -10.52
N TRP A 80 -16.55 9.20 -11.68
CA TRP A 80 -15.32 9.26 -12.46
C TRP A 80 -14.17 9.91 -11.69
N LEU A 81 -14.42 11.05 -11.04
CA LEU A 81 -13.42 11.77 -10.25
C LEU A 81 -12.88 10.91 -9.11
N VAL A 82 -13.75 10.21 -8.38
CA VAL A 82 -13.33 9.35 -7.27
C VAL A 82 -12.55 8.15 -7.79
N THR A 83 -13.02 7.50 -8.85
CA THR A 83 -12.32 6.35 -9.46
C THR A 83 -10.97 6.77 -10.04
N ALA A 84 -10.89 7.93 -10.67
CA ALA A 84 -9.64 8.49 -11.19
C ALA A 84 -8.67 8.85 -10.05
N ALA A 85 -9.16 9.47 -8.96
CA ALA A 85 -8.35 9.77 -7.79
C ALA A 85 -7.80 8.50 -7.13
N LEU A 86 -8.62 7.45 -7.00
CA LEU A 86 -8.19 6.14 -6.50
C LEU A 86 -7.15 5.49 -7.42
N LEU A 87 -7.37 5.52 -8.74
CA LEU A 87 -6.40 5.01 -9.71
C LEU A 87 -5.06 5.75 -9.59
N CYS A 88 -5.08 7.09 -9.49
CA CYS A 88 -3.87 7.88 -9.28
C CYS A 88 -3.17 7.49 -7.97
N LEU A 89 -3.91 7.33 -6.88
CA LEU A 89 -3.36 6.90 -5.59
C LEU A 89 -2.72 5.51 -5.71
N PHE A 90 -3.41 4.54 -6.31
CA PHE A 90 -2.87 3.19 -6.50
C PHE A 90 -1.61 3.19 -7.37
N VAL A 91 -1.57 3.99 -8.44
CA VAL A 91 -0.37 4.11 -9.29
C VAL A 91 0.79 4.75 -8.52
N ILE A 92 0.54 5.79 -7.72
CA ILE A 92 1.59 6.42 -6.89
C ILE A 92 2.16 5.41 -5.89
N VAL A 93 1.30 4.69 -5.18
CA VAL A 93 1.71 3.67 -4.20
C VAL A 93 2.42 2.50 -4.88
N ALA A 94 1.93 2.03 -6.04
CA ALA A 94 2.57 0.98 -6.82
C ALA A 94 3.96 1.39 -7.31
N CYS A 95 4.12 2.63 -7.78
CA CYS A 95 5.43 3.18 -8.16
C CYS A 95 6.39 3.26 -6.96
N GLY A 96 5.90 3.71 -5.80
CA GLY A 96 6.68 3.72 -4.56
C GLY A 96 7.10 2.32 -4.12
N ALA A 97 6.17 1.36 -4.15
CA ALA A 97 6.44 -0.04 -3.86
C ALA A 97 7.46 -0.65 -4.85
N SER A 98 7.38 -0.32 -6.14
CA SER A 98 8.37 -0.76 -7.16
C SER A 98 9.77 -0.26 -6.82
N ALA A 99 9.89 1.01 -6.43
CA ALA A 99 11.18 1.61 -6.06
C ALA A 99 11.75 0.94 -4.79
N PHE A 100 10.92 0.77 -3.76
CA PHE A 100 11.32 0.08 -2.54
C PHE A 100 11.71 -1.38 -2.80
N TYR A 101 10.97 -2.08 -3.65
CA TYR A 101 11.29 -3.45 -4.06
C TYR A 101 12.63 -3.52 -4.77
N ALA A 102 12.91 -2.63 -5.73
CA ALA A 102 14.21 -2.58 -6.41
C ALA A 102 15.38 -2.37 -5.44
N THR A 103 15.21 -1.51 -4.43
CA THR A 103 16.20 -1.31 -3.38
C THR A 103 16.35 -2.56 -2.50
N SER A 104 15.25 -3.19 -2.10
CA SER A 104 15.25 -4.40 -1.26
C SER A 104 15.86 -5.60 -1.97
N THR A 105 15.67 -5.73 -3.29
CA THR A 105 16.33 -6.78 -4.08
C THR A 105 17.85 -6.60 -4.12
N ASN A 106 18.34 -5.37 -4.16
CA ASN A 106 19.78 -5.12 -4.08
C ASN A 106 20.33 -5.53 -2.71
N LEU A 107 19.61 -5.22 -1.63
CA LEU A 107 20.00 -5.59 -0.26
C LEU A 107 20.05 -7.12 -0.07
N ARG A 108 19.12 -7.86 -0.68
CA ARG A 108 19.06 -9.33 -0.58
C ARG A 108 20.33 -10.02 -1.07
N HIS A 109 21.05 -9.44 -2.04
CA HIS A 109 22.28 -10.01 -2.57
C HIS A 109 23.53 -9.58 -1.79
N MET A 110 23.38 -8.76 -0.75
CA MET A 110 24.51 -8.26 0.04
C MET A 110 24.77 -9.14 1.25
N GLY A 111 26.05 -9.44 1.49
CA GLY A 111 26.49 -10.12 2.70
C GLY A 111 26.34 -9.23 3.96
N PRO A 112 26.44 -9.80 5.16
CA PRO A 112 26.22 -9.09 6.42
C PRO A 112 27.29 -8.02 6.64
N GLY A 113 28.53 -8.27 6.19
CA GLY A 113 29.60 -7.29 6.20
C GLY A 113 29.36 -6.13 5.24
N GLN A 114 28.68 -6.35 4.11
CA GLN A 114 28.37 -5.30 3.13
C GLN A 114 27.19 -4.43 3.58
N LEU A 115 26.22 -5.02 4.31
CA LEU A 115 25.09 -4.29 4.89
C LEU A 115 25.54 -3.20 5.88
N ASN A 116 26.72 -3.34 6.49
CA ASN A 116 27.29 -2.32 7.39
C ASN A 116 27.93 -1.13 6.65
N TYR A 117 28.08 -1.17 5.32
CA TYR A 117 28.70 -0.09 4.54
C TYR A 117 27.75 0.50 3.49
N LEU A 118 26.44 0.44 3.76
CA LEU A 118 25.42 0.96 2.86
C LEU A 118 25.44 2.49 2.79
N GLY A 119 25.25 3.01 1.57
CA GLY A 119 25.06 4.43 1.31
C GLY A 119 23.80 4.70 0.49
N GLY A 120 23.32 5.94 0.53
CA GLY A 120 22.20 6.42 -0.30
C GLY A 120 20.88 5.68 -0.03
N SER A 121 20.14 5.36 -1.09
CA SER A 121 18.80 4.75 -0.99
C SER A 121 18.79 3.38 -0.32
N ASN A 122 19.85 2.57 -0.48
CA ASN A 122 19.95 1.25 0.14
C ASN A 122 20.01 1.35 1.66
N LYS A 123 20.72 2.36 2.18
CA LYS A 123 20.79 2.62 3.63
C LYS A 123 19.41 2.97 4.19
N HIS A 124 18.64 3.81 3.51
CA HIS A 124 17.29 4.18 3.97
C HIS A 124 16.33 2.99 4.00
N ALA A 125 16.36 2.11 3.00
CA ALA A 125 15.54 0.90 3.04
C ALA A 125 15.97 -0.05 4.17
N TYR A 126 17.28 -0.21 4.38
CA TYR A 126 17.82 -1.01 5.48
C TYR A 126 17.42 -0.44 6.85
N ASP A 127 17.58 0.87 7.05
CA ASP A 127 17.19 1.58 8.27
C ASP A 127 15.68 1.40 8.54
N HIS A 128 14.83 1.50 7.51
CA HIS A 128 13.39 1.32 7.67
C HIS A 128 13.01 -0.12 8.03
N ILE A 129 13.69 -1.13 7.47
CA ILE A 129 13.49 -2.53 7.82
C ILE A 129 13.90 -2.77 9.28
N ARG A 130 15.05 -2.22 9.68
CA ARG A 130 15.56 -2.30 11.06
C ARG A 130 14.63 -1.63 12.06
N GLU A 131 14.15 -0.43 11.76
CA GLU A 131 13.18 0.29 12.60
C GLU A 131 11.88 -0.51 12.76
N GLY A 132 11.36 -1.07 11.66
CA GLY A 132 10.17 -1.90 11.68
C GLY A 132 10.36 -3.17 12.52
N TYR A 133 11.52 -3.82 12.39
CA TYR A 133 11.87 -4.99 13.21
C TYR A 133 11.93 -4.62 14.70
N GLY A 134 12.67 -3.56 15.06
CA GLY A 134 12.82 -3.12 16.45
C GLY A 134 11.49 -2.75 17.11
N LYS A 135 10.59 -2.10 16.36
CA LYS A 135 9.24 -1.80 16.86
C LYS A 135 8.44 -3.07 17.15
N VAL A 136 8.40 -4.03 16.23
CA VAL A 136 7.68 -5.29 16.47
C VAL A 136 8.29 -6.05 17.65
N PHE A 137 9.61 -6.09 17.73
CA PHE A 137 10.32 -6.77 18.81
C PHE A 137 9.99 -6.15 20.18
N ARG A 138 9.99 -4.82 20.29
CA ARG A 138 9.69 -4.12 21.53
C ARG A 138 8.21 -4.08 21.87
N ASP A 139 7.34 -3.86 20.88
CA ASP A 139 5.89 -3.80 21.09
C ASP A 139 5.36 -5.13 21.63
N ASP A 140 6.06 -6.23 21.31
CA ASP A 140 5.77 -7.57 21.81
C ASP A 140 6.65 -8.02 23.00
N ASN A 141 7.41 -7.08 23.56
CA ASN A 141 8.28 -7.30 24.72
C ASN A 141 9.20 -8.53 24.57
N CYS A 142 9.74 -8.73 23.36
CA CYS A 142 10.61 -9.84 23.05
C CYS A 142 11.97 -9.70 23.76
N ASP A 143 12.63 -10.83 24.04
CA ASP A 143 13.99 -10.90 24.55
C ASP A 143 14.78 -12.00 23.83
N VAL A 144 16.07 -11.75 23.59
CA VAL A 144 17.01 -12.70 23.02
C VAL A 144 18.44 -12.32 23.39
N THR A 145 19.23 -13.32 23.78
CA THR A 145 20.67 -13.15 24.00
C THR A 145 21.45 -13.84 22.89
N CYS A 146 22.31 -13.09 22.21
CA CYS A 146 23.19 -13.61 21.16
C CYS A 146 24.66 -13.38 21.50
N THR A 147 25.43 -14.48 21.52
CA THR A 147 26.86 -14.46 21.78
C THR A 147 27.65 -14.68 20.48
N PRO A 148 28.53 -13.76 20.08
CA PRO A 148 29.38 -13.96 18.91
C PRO A 148 30.45 -15.02 19.20
N GLY A 149 30.44 -16.12 18.46
CA GLY A 149 31.55 -17.08 18.41
C GLY A 149 32.59 -16.71 17.36
N ASP A 150 33.69 -17.48 17.29
CA ASP A 150 34.78 -17.25 16.33
C ASP A 150 34.31 -17.32 14.87
N VAL A 151 33.32 -18.18 14.61
CA VAL A 151 32.80 -18.49 13.26
C VAL A 151 31.29 -18.28 13.15
N LEU A 152 30.56 -18.42 14.26
CA LEU A 152 29.10 -18.36 14.26
C LEU A 152 28.58 -17.58 15.47
N VAL A 153 27.58 -16.74 15.27
CA VAL A 153 26.79 -16.14 16.35
C VAL A 153 25.82 -17.20 16.86
N LYS A 154 25.82 -17.44 18.18
CA LYS A 154 24.86 -18.34 18.84
C LYS A 154 23.85 -17.50 19.58
N CYS A 155 22.57 -17.68 19.27
CA CYS A 155 21.48 -17.04 20.00
C CYS A 155 20.72 -18.07 20.83
N ASP A 156 20.29 -17.64 22.01
CA ASP A 156 19.35 -18.38 22.84
C ASP A 156 17.94 -18.35 22.21
N GLN A 157 17.00 -19.06 22.83
CA GLN A 157 15.60 -19.03 22.41
C GLN A 157 15.03 -17.61 22.63
N VAL A 158 14.33 -17.10 21.63
CA VAL A 158 13.56 -15.85 21.72
C VAL A 158 12.36 -16.11 22.60
N THR A 159 12.04 -15.17 23.48
CA THR A 159 10.80 -15.19 24.27
C THR A 159 10.04 -13.90 23.99
N CYS A 160 8.76 -13.98 23.62
CA CYS A 160 7.90 -12.81 23.40
C CYS A 160 6.54 -12.95 24.12
N ASP A 161 5.75 -11.87 24.16
CA ASP A 161 4.39 -11.91 24.75
C ASP A 161 3.41 -12.74 23.91
N HIS A 162 3.57 -12.80 22.58
CA HIS A 162 2.73 -13.60 21.69
C HIS A 162 3.52 -14.71 20.97
N ASP A 163 2.99 -15.95 21.05
CA ASP A 163 3.61 -17.15 20.47
C ASP A 163 3.87 -17.04 18.95
N ASP A 164 3.01 -16.36 18.19
CA ASP A 164 3.16 -16.23 16.73
C ASP A 164 4.29 -15.28 16.32
N ILE A 165 4.61 -14.31 17.17
CA ILE A 165 5.73 -13.40 17.02
C ILE A 165 7.01 -14.09 17.48
N GLU A 166 6.96 -14.78 18.63
CA GLU A 166 8.07 -15.61 19.13
C GLU A 166 8.54 -16.60 18.04
N ASP A 167 7.63 -17.42 17.51
CA ASP A 167 7.93 -18.41 16.47
C ASP A 167 8.56 -17.76 15.23
N ARG A 168 8.08 -16.57 14.84
CA ARG A 168 8.57 -15.85 13.67
C ARG A 168 9.96 -15.28 13.90
N MET A 169 10.20 -14.67 15.06
CA MET A 169 11.50 -14.13 15.45
C MET A 169 12.53 -15.25 15.60
N GLN A 170 12.15 -16.34 16.29
CA GLN A 170 12.97 -17.54 16.42
C GLN A 170 13.33 -18.11 15.05
N LYS A 171 12.37 -18.17 14.12
CA LYS A 171 12.63 -18.63 12.75
C LYS A 171 13.61 -17.73 12.02
N TRP A 172 13.46 -16.40 12.11
CA TRP A 172 14.38 -15.47 11.45
C TRP A 172 15.80 -15.58 12.00
N ILE A 173 15.96 -15.69 13.31
CA ILE A 173 17.27 -15.84 13.97
C ILE A 173 17.90 -17.19 13.64
N THR A 174 17.13 -18.29 13.73
CA THR A 174 17.66 -19.63 13.40
C THR A 174 18.04 -19.73 11.94
N SER A 175 17.19 -19.32 11.00
CA SER A 175 17.53 -19.28 9.57
C SER A 175 18.72 -18.38 9.28
N GLY A 176 18.84 -17.22 9.94
CA GLY A 176 19.96 -16.29 9.77
C GLY A 176 21.28 -16.77 10.36
N THR A 177 21.26 -17.73 11.29
CA THR A 177 22.44 -18.29 11.97
C THR A 177 22.78 -19.71 11.52
N THR A 178 21.92 -20.41 10.79
CA THR A 178 22.21 -21.75 10.26
C THR A 178 23.02 -21.72 8.98
N LEU A 179 23.94 -22.68 8.84
CA LEU A 179 24.68 -22.94 7.61
C LEU A 179 23.76 -23.59 6.57
N ASN A 180 23.45 -22.88 5.49
CA ASN A 180 22.95 -23.51 4.28
C ASN A 180 24.13 -23.77 3.33
N ASP A 181 24.25 -25.00 2.83
CA ASP A 181 25.39 -25.50 2.04
C ASP A 181 25.57 -24.79 0.68
N ASP A 182 24.57 -24.08 0.18
CA ASP A 182 24.58 -23.56 -1.20
C ASP A 182 24.52 -22.02 -1.35
N ASP A 183 24.31 -21.27 -0.27
CA ASP A 183 24.31 -19.81 -0.31
C ASP A 183 24.81 -19.32 1.06
N TYR A 184 26.01 -18.74 1.07
CA TYR A 184 26.60 -18.05 2.23
C TYR A 184 25.51 -17.26 2.97
N ILE A 185 25.47 -17.28 4.31
CA ILE A 185 25.86 -16.12 5.15
C ILE A 185 26.22 -16.58 6.59
N MET A 186 27.52 -16.61 6.91
CA MET A 186 27.98 -16.51 8.30
C MET A 186 28.18 -15.04 8.66
N GLN A 187 27.66 -14.61 9.81
CA GLN A 187 28.12 -13.38 10.43
C GLN A 187 29.41 -13.65 11.18
N GLY A 188 30.54 -13.29 10.58
CA GLY A 188 31.79 -13.21 11.33
C GLY A 188 31.62 -12.24 12.51
N SER A 189 32.27 -12.53 13.63
CA SER A 189 32.18 -11.73 14.87
C SER A 189 32.37 -10.23 14.62
N ASN A 190 33.25 -9.84 13.69
CA ASN A 190 33.45 -8.46 13.29
C ASN A 190 32.22 -7.81 12.63
N ALA A 191 31.54 -8.51 11.73
CA ALA A 191 30.35 -8.00 11.04
C ALA A 191 29.17 -7.86 11.99
N TYR A 192 28.98 -8.84 12.89
CA TYR A 192 27.97 -8.79 13.96
C TYR A 192 28.22 -7.61 14.91
N ASN A 193 29.45 -7.48 15.42
CA ASN A 193 29.80 -6.40 16.36
C ASN A 193 29.67 -5.00 15.75
N GLN A 194 29.91 -4.85 14.44
CA GLN A 194 29.66 -3.60 13.74
C GLN A 194 28.16 -3.34 13.61
N CYS A 195 27.38 -4.35 13.17
CA CYS A 195 25.92 -4.24 13.09
C CYS A 195 25.31 -3.83 14.44
N MET A 196 25.75 -4.45 15.54
CA MET A 196 25.28 -4.15 16.90
C MET A 196 25.47 -2.67 17.24
N ARG A 197 26.68 -2.16 17.00
CA ARG A 197 27.02 -0.76 17.30
C ARG A 197 26.17 0.24 16.51
N GLU A 198 25.88 -0.08 15.26
CA GLU A 198 25.05 0.77 14.41
C GLU A 198 23.55 0.64 14.74
N SER A 199 23.11 -0.53 15.21
CA SER A 199 21.70 -0.83 15.46
C SER A 199 21.22 -0.38 16.83
N LEU A 200 22.09 -0.37 17.84
CA LEU A 200 21.77 0.12 19.18
C LEU A 200 21.26 1.56 19.20
N HIS A 201 21.77 2.40 18.31
CA HIS A 201 21.38 3.81 18.21
C HIS A 201 20.39 4.08 17.08
N ALA A 202 19.86 3.04 16.45
CA ALA A 202 18.90 3.20 15.37
C ALA A 202 17.49 3.45 15.92
N ASP A 203 16.75 4.28 15.20
CA ASP A 203 15.33 4.53 15.48
C ASP A 203 14.57 3.20 15.50
N GLY A 204 13.69 3.01 16.50
CA GLY A 204 12.89 1.80 16.67
C GLY A 204 13.53 0.72 17.54
N ILE A 205 14.86 0.71 17.68
CA ILE A 205 15.58 -0.14 18.64
C ILE A 205 15.81 0.61 19.96
N ASP A 206 16.05 1.93 19.89
CA ASP A 206 16.06 2.85 21.05
C ASP A 206 16.93 2.37 22.25
N GLY A 207 18.09 1.77 21.94
CA GLY A 207 19.04 1.28 22.95
C GLY A 207 18.78 -0.12 23.49
N ASP A 208 17.78 -0.83 22.97
CA ASP A 208 17.50 -2.21 23.34
C ASP A 208 18.56 -3.17 22.76
N GLU A 209 19.38 -3.75 23.65
CA GLU A 209 20.44 -4.68 23.28
C GLU A 209 19.90 -5.99 22.72
N ALA A 210 18.76 -6.48 23.21
CA ALA A 210 18.14 -7.72 22.73
C ALA A 210 17.57 -7.52 21.32
N ALA A 211 16.88 -6.40 21.08
CA ALA A 211 16.37 -6.07 19.76
C ALA A 211 17.49 -5.87 18.73
N ALA A 212 18.59 -5.22 19.13
CA ALA A 212 19.78 -5.08 18.28
C ALA A 212 20.44 -6.43 17.99
N ALA A 213 20.57 -7.28 19.00
CA ALA A 213 21.15 -8.61 18.87
C ALA A 213 20.32 -9.51 17.95
N GLY A 214 19.01 -9.55 18.16
CA GLY A 214 18.05 -10.28 17.33
C GLY A 214 18.06 -9.79 15.89
N PHE A 215 18.02 -8.48 15.67
CA PHE A 215 18.09 -7.91 14.31
C PHE A 215 19.41 -8.27 13.64
N CYS A 216 20.55 -8.08 14.32
CA CYS A 216 21.84 -8.39 13.72
C CYS A 216 21.96 -9.88 13.42
N ALA A 217 21.55 -10.78 14.31
CA ALA A 217 21.58 -12.23 14.03
C ALA A 217 20.66 -12.65 12.88
N SER A 218 19.60 -11.88 12.57
CA SER A 218 18.58 -12.24 11.59
C SER A 218 18.50 -11.34 10.35
N ASN A 219 19.33 -10.30 10.24
CA ASN A 219 19.14 -9.21 9.27
C ASN A 219 18.97 -9.67 7.82
N VAL A 220 19.77 -10.65 7.38
CA VAL A 220 19.69 -11.22 6.03
C VAL A 220 18.34 -11.88 5.78
N GLU A 221 17.89 -12.74 6.71
CA GLU A 221 16.64 -13.47 6.56
C GLU A 221 15.43 -12.54 6.67
N VAL A 222 15.51 -11.54 7.53
CA VAL A 222 14.50 -10.47 7.63
C VAL A 222 14.41 -9.72 6.30
N ILE A 223 15.54 -9.28 5.73
CA ILE A 223 15.57 -8.59 4.43
C ILE A 223 14.99 -9.48 3.31
N GLN A 224 15.37 -10.77 3.29
CA GLN A 224 14.85 -11.72 2.32
C GLN A 224 13.33 -11.87 2.45
N THR A 225 12.85 -12.08 3.67
CA THR A 225 11.42 -12.20 3.97
C THR A 225 10.66 -10.94 3.56
N VAL A 226 11.14 -9.75 3.94
CA VAL A 226 10.55 -8.46 3.56
C VAL A 226 10.52 -8.28 2.04
N SER A 227 11.58 -8.67 1.33
CA SER A 227 11.63 -8.59 -0.13
C SER A 227 10.56 -9.46 -0.80
N TYR A 228 10.33 -10.68 -0.29
CA TYR A 228 9.24 -11.55 -0.78
C TYR A 228 7.85 -10.97 -0.52
N TYR A 229 7.60 -10.44 0.68
CA TYR A 229 6.33 -9.77 0.99
C TYR A 229 6.13 -8.51 0.16
N ALA A 230 7.18 -7.72 -0.05
CA ALA A 230 7.14 -6.52 -0.90
C ALA A 230 6.80 -6.88 -2.35
N LEU A 231 7.33 -7.98 -2.90
CA LEU A 231 6.96 -8.48 -4.22
C LEU A 231 5.47 -8.84 -4.29
N GLY A 232 4.96 -9.57 -3.28
CA GLY A 232 3.55 -9.93 -3.19
C GLY A 232 2.63 -8.70 -3.16
N ALA A 233 2.97 -7.71 -2.33
CA ALA A 233 2.25 -6.45 -2.23
C ALA A 233 2.30 -5.66 -3.55
N LEU A 234 3.46 -5.61 -4.21
CA LEU A 234 3.66 -4.96 -5.49
C LEU A 234 2.76 -5.56 -6.58
N ILE A 235 2.75 -6.89 -6.71
CA ILE A 235 1.90 -7.61 -7.66
C ILE A 235 0.43 -7.29 -7.37
N GLY A 236 0.02 -7.35 -6.11
CA GLY A 236 -1.34 -7.00 -5.69
C GLY A 236 -1.74 -5.58 -6.09
N LEU A 237 -0.89 -4.59 -5.84
CA LEU A 237 -1.13 -3.19 -6.20
C LEU A 237 -1.27 -2.98 -7.71
N TRP A 238 -0.39 -3.59 -8.52
CA TRP A 238 -0.47 -3.50 -9.98
C TRP A 238 -1.70 -4.19 -10.56
N VAL A 239 -2.09 -5.33 -9.99
CA VAL A 239 -3.33 -6.03 -10.37
C VAL A 239 -4.54 -5.14 -10.08
N VAL A 240 -4.63 -4.54 -8.89
CA VAL A 240 -5.71 -3.61 -8.54
C VAL A 240 -5.72 -2.37 -9.46
N ALA A 241 -4.56 -1.79 -9.75
CA ALA A 241 -4.44 -0.66 -10.68
C ALA A 241 -4.91 -1.05 -12.10
N PHE A 242 -4.53 -2.22 -12.59
CA PHE A 242 -4.94 -2.73 -13.89
C PHE A 242 -6.46 -2.93 -13.99
N PHE A 243 -7.08 -3.49 -12.95
CA PHE A 243 -8.53 -3.70 -12.92
C PHE A 243 -9.33 -2.40 -12.73
N THR A 244 -8.78 -1.39 -12.04
CA THR A 244 -9.44 -0.08 -11.85
C THR A 244 -9.37 0.83 -13.09
N LEU A 245 -8.47 0.55 -14.03
CA LEU A 245 -8.26 1.34 -15.24
C LEU A 245 -9.44 1.26 -16.24
N PRO A 246 -9.99 0.09 -16.63
CA PRO A 246 -11.14 0.03 -17.54
C PRO A 246 -12.37 0.81 -17.06
N PRO A 247 -12.82 0.71 -15.79
CA PRO A 247 -13.91 1.53 -15.27
C PRO A 247 -13.67 3.04 -15.42
N ALA A 248 -12.44 3.50 -15.16
CA ALA A 248 -12.06 4.90 -15.32
C ALA A 248 -12.14 5.34 -16.79
N ILE A 249 -11.64 4.53 -17.73
CA ILE A 249 -11.71 4.80 -19.16
C ILE A 249 -13.15 4.79 -19.67
N PHE A 250 -13.93 3.75 -19.37
CA PHE A 250 -15.31 3.63 -19.84
C PHE A 250 -16.18 4.78 -19.33
N THR A 251 -16.01 5.16 -18.07
CA THR A 251 -16.76 6.29 -17.50
C THR A 251 -16.35 7.60 -18.17
N CYS A 252 -15.06 7.80 -18.50
CA CYS A 252 -14.59 8.95 -19.27
C CYS A 252 -15.23 9.01 -20.67
N VAL A 253 -15.21 7.89 -21.40
CA VAL A 253 -15.80 7.77 -22.75
C VAL A 253 -17.31 8.08 -22.72
N LEU A 254 -18.03 7.59 -21.71
CA LEU A 254 -19.47 7.87 -21.53
C LEU A 254 -19.75 9.36 -21.28
N ILE A 255 -18.88 10.06 -20.55
CA ILE A 255 -19.02 11.51 -20.30
C ILE A 255 -18.77 12.30 -21.60
N TRP A 256 -17.70 11.97 -22.34
CA TRP A 256 -17.32 12.70 -23.57
C TRP A 256 -18.23 12.40 -24.75
N GLY A 257 -18.68 11.15 -24.94
CA GLY A 257 -19.59 10.77 -26.02
C GLY A 257 -20.95 11.51 -25.97
N LYS A 258 -21.41 11.89 -24.77
CA LYS A 258 -22.65 12.67 -24.59
C LYS A 258 -22.47 14.17 -24.87
N LYS A 259 -21.24 14.68 -24.94
CA LYS A 259 -20.96 16.10 -25.22
C LYS A 259 -21.06 16.41 -26.71
N ASN A 260 -20.56 15.52 -27.56
CA ASN A 260 -20.63 15.69 -29.03
C ASN A 260 -22.05 15.63 -29.59
N HIS A 261 -22.94 14.81 -29.02
CA HIS A 261 -24.33 14.72 -29.49
C HIS A 261 -25.18 15.96 -29.20
N LYS A 262 -24.85 16.76 -28.17
CA LYS A 262 -25.58 18.01 -27.90
C LYS A 262 -25.23 19.10 -28.91
N HIS A 263 -24.00 19.11 -29.42
CA HIS A 263 -23.59 20.13 -30.38
C HIS A 263 -24.20 19.95 -31.77
N SER A 264 -24.50 18.71 -32.18
CA SER A 264 -25.12 18.42 -33.47
C SER A 264 -26.65 18.62 -33.50
N GLN A 265 -27.28 18.94 -32.37
CA GLN A 265 -28.74 19.14 -32.31
C GLN A 265 -29.15 20.61 -32.22
N ASP A 266 -28.20 21.54 -32.05
CA ASP A 266 -28.45 22.99 -32.00
C ASP A 266 -28.31 23.67 -33.39
N GLU A 267 -28.05 22.92 -34.47
CA GLU A 267 -27.89 23.46 -35.84
C GLU A 267 -29.09 23.18 -36.77
N ALA A 268 -30.30 23.09 -36.22
CA ALA A 268 -31.52 23.04 -37.03
C ALA A 268 -32.76 23.50 -36.24
N GLN A 269 -32.85 24.77 -35.85
CA GLN A 269 -34.16 25.40 -35.60
C GLN A 269 -34.09 26.93 -35.76
N PRO A 270 -34.95 27.55 -36.59
CA PRO A 270 -35.01 28.99 -36.74
C PRO A 270 -35.58 29.64 -35.47
N ALA A 271 -34.96 30.75 -35.09
CA ALA A 271 -35.21 31.50 -33.88
C ALA A 271 -36.70 31.86 -33.68
N THR A 272 -37.26 31.49 -32.53
CA THR A 272 -38.39 32.20 -31.93
C THR A 272 -37.94 32.72 -30.58
N VAL A 273 -37.89 34.05 -30.48
CA VAL A 273 -37.46 34.80 -29.30
C VAL A 273 -38.51 34.63 -28.20
N THR A 274 -38.11 34.10 -27.06
CA THR A 274 -38.90 34.22 -25.83
C THR A 274 -37.94 34.51 -24.67
N SER A 275 -38.00 35.74 -24.17
CA SER A 275 -37.26 36.20 -23.01
C SER A 275 -37.76 35.51 -21.75
N VAL A 276 -36.91 34.75 -21.05
CA VAL A 276 -37.20 34.20 -19.73
C VAL A 276 -36.03 34.45 -18.79
N GLN A 277 -36.37 34.99 -17.62
CA GLN A 277 -35.51 35.45 -16.54
C GLN A 277 -34.60 34.37 -15.96
N VAL A 278 -33.39 34.81 -15.61
CA VAL A 278 -32.35 34.11 -14.86
C VAL A 278 -32.64 34.20 -13.35
N PRO A 279 -32.60 33.09 -12.59
CA PRO A 279 -32.31 33.14 -11.16
C PRO A 279 -30.82 32.83 -10.90
N PRO A 280 -30.18 33.51 -9.93
CA PRO A 280 -28.79 33.29 -9.59
C PRO A 280 -28.68 32.24 -8.46
N SER A 281 -27.87 31.22 -8.68
CA SER A 281 -27.18 30.52 -7.58
C SER A 281 -26.05 29.69 -8.17
N GLY A 282 -24.96 30.39 -8.49
CA GLY A 282 -23.64 29.82 -8.39
C GLY A 282 -23.30 29.55 -6.92
N VAL A 283 -22.14 28.93 -6.72
CA VAL A 283 -21.52 28.55 -5.43
C VAL A 283 -21.92 27.16 -4.92
N LYS A 284 -21.02 26.18 -5.18
CA LYS A 284 -20.54 25.14 -4.24
C LYS A 284 -19.66 24.05 -4.89
N VAL A 285 -19.51 24.02 -6.22
CA VAL A 285 -18.63 23.02 -6.89
C VAL A 285 -17.16 23.43 -6.88
N VAL A 286 -16.87 24.74 -6.83
CA VAL A 286 -15.49 25.26 -6.83
C VAL A 286 -14.80 25.04 -5.48
N GLU A 287 -15.56 25.00 -4.38
CA GLU A 287 -15.01 24.84 -3.02
C GLU A 287 -14.46 23.42 -2.78
N PHE A 288 -15.07 22.40 -3.38
CA PHE A 288 -14.60 21.00 -3.26
C PHE A 288 -13.39 20.70 -4.17
N GLN A 289 -13.31 21.35 -5.36
CA GLN A 289 -12.09 21.28 -6.18
C GLN A 289 -10.92 22.01 -5.53
N LEU A 290 -11.16 23.11 -4.81
CA LEU A 290 -10.12 23.83 -4.08
C LEU A 290 -9.64 23.04 -2.86
N LEU A 291 -10.53 22.34 -2.15
CA LEU A 291 -10.17 21.43 -1.05
C LEU A 291 -9.37 20.20 -1.53
N LEU A 292 -9.71 19.64 -2.69
CA LEU A 292 -8.99 18.51 -3.28
C LEU A 292 -7.62 18.93 -3.84
N LEU A 293 -7.53 20.11 -4.46
CA LEU A 293 -6.26 20.71 -4.89
C LEU A 293 -5.37 21.10 -3.69
N LEU A 294 -5.94 21.61 -2.59
CA LEU A 294 -5.18 21.91 -1.37
C LEU A 294 -4.72 20.64 -0.63
N MET A 295 -5.49 19.55 -0.68
CA MET A 295 -5.03 18.25 -0.16
C MET A 295 -3.95 17.62 -1.05
N LEU A 296 -4.08 17.72 -2.38
CA LEU A 296 -3.05 17.29 -3.33
C LEU A 296 -1.79 18.17 -3.25
N GLU A 297 -1.92 19.46 -3.00
CA GLU A 297 -0.79 20.35 -2.72
C GLU A 297 -0.15 20.01 -1.38
N ARG A 298 -0.91 19.75 -0.31
CA ARG A 298 -0.30 19.33 0.98
C ARG A 298 0.37 17.95 0.89
N LEU A 299 -0.17 17.02 0.13
CA LEU A 299 0.48 15.73 -0.16
C LEU A 299 1.70 15.90 -1.06
N SER A 300 1.64 16.79 -2.06
CA SER A 300 2.77 17.14 -2.92
C SER A 300 3.86 17.89 -2.15
N ILE A 301 3.51 18.76 -1.19
CA ILE A 301 4.44 19.50 -0.33
C ILE A 301 5.05 18.56 0.70
N GLN A 302 4.33 17.57 1.24
CA GLN A 302 4.92 16.52 2.09
C GLN A 302 5.87 15.62 1.27
N PHE A 303 5.52 15.25 0.04
CA PHE A 303 6.42 14.51 -0.85
C PHE A 303 7.61 15.35 -1.32
N ARG A 304 7.42 16.64 -1.61
CA ARG A 304 8.46 17.57 -2.07
C ARG A 304 9.33 18.05 -0.91
N ALA A 305 8.81 18.13 0.32
CA ALA A 305 9.59 18.33 1.54
C ALA A 305 10.39 17.06 1.89
N GLY A 306 9.81 15.87 1.70
CA GLY A 306 10.54 14.60 1.76
C GLY A 306 11.67 14.49 0.72
N ILE A 307 11.54 15.15 -0.44
CA ILE A 307 12.58 15.17 -1.49
C ILE A 307 13.54 16.39 -1.36
N HIS A 308 13.13 17.52 -0.78
CA HIS A 308 13.98 18.71 -0.62
C HIS A 308 14.76 18.76 0.71
N VAL A 309 14.31 18.07 1.77
CA VAL A 309 15.16 17.81 2.95
C VAL A 309 16.36 16.91 2.57
N TYR A 310 16.28 16.22 1.43
CA TYR A 310 17.34 15.37 0.86
C TYR A 310 18.40 16.08 -0.01
N LYS A 311 18.43 17.42 -0.07
CA LYS A 311 19.47 18.15 -0.82
C LYS A 311 20.32 19.12 0.01
N HIS A 312 20.03 19.30 1.30
CA HIS A 312 20.80 20.21 2.17
C HIS A 312 20.80 19.73 3.62
N THR A 313 21.32 18.53 3.88
CA THR A 313 21.94 18.17 5.17
C THR A 313 22.67 16.85 4.99
N GLY A 314 24.01 16.93 4.92
CA GLY A 314 24.93 15.78 4.87
C GLY A 314 25.61 15.61 3.54
#